data_AF-A0A9E5LTD5-F1
#
_entry.id   AF-A0A9E5LTD5-F1
#
_cell.length_a   1.000
_cell.length_b   1.000
_cell.length_c   1.000
_cell.angle_alpha   90.00
_cell.angle_beta   90.00
_cell.angle_gamma   90.00
#
_symmetry.space_group_name_H-M   'P 1'
#
loop_
_entity.id
_entity.type
_entity.pdbx_description
1 polymer ?
#
loop_
_entity_poly.entity_id
_entity_poly.type
_entity_poly.pdbx_seq_one_letter_code
_entity_poly.pdbx_strand_id
1 'polypeptide(L)'
;MESKQQVRIGDVVKSLDFVGVNSCYYVGLVTSIDENDGTFRAKTIKRVWEGQADVKPLSDYFTAPLPGNHFFDDLAETKGRDPRVQVVA
;
A
#
# COMPACT_ATOMS: atom_id res chain seq x y z
N MET A 1 -17.42 12.84 -6.38
CA MET A 1 -16.67 11.58 -6.54
C MET A 1 -15.20 11.97 -6.49
N GLU A 2 -14.62 11.93 -5.29
CA GLU A 2 -13.19 12.19 -5.15
C GLU A 2 -12.41 11.09 -5.87
N SER A 3 -11.33 11.49 -6.53
CA SER A 3 -10.55 10.64 -7.40
C SER A 3 -10.01 9.45 -6.59
N LYS A 4 -10.45 8.22 -6.88
CA LYS A 4 -9.80 6.99 -6.36
C LYS A 4 -8.31 7.14 -6.66
N GLN A 5 -7.49 7.29 -5.62
CA GLN A 5 -6.07 7.61 -5.77
C GLN A 5 -5.42 6.52 -6.64
N GLN A 6 -5.13 6.84 -7.89
CA GLN A 6 -4.73 5.85 -8.90
C GLN A 6 -3.23 5.60 -8.76
N VAL A 7 -2.86 4.40 -8.31
CA VAL A 7 -1.46 3.94 -8.26
C VAL A 7 -0.94 3.75 -9.68
N ARG A 8 0.26 4.26 -9.96
CA ARG A 8 0.95 4.15 -11.25
C ARG A 8 2.35 3.57 -11.09
N ILE A 9 2.89 3.01 -12.17
CA ILE A 9 4.29 2.59 -12.21
C ILE A 9 5.17 3.83 -12.05
N GLY A 10 6.16 3.74 -11.15
CA GLY A 10 7.04 4.86 -10.79
C GLY A 10 6.61 5.62 -9.52
N ASP A 11 5.39 5.41 -9.03
CA ASP A 11 4.94 6.05 -7.79
C ASP A 11 5.67 5.46 -6.57
N VAL A 12 5.93 6.31 -5.57
CA VAL A 12 6.30 5.84 -4.24
C VAL A 12 5.03 5.71 -3.41
N VAL A 13 4.75 4.50 -2.91
CA VAL A 13 3.54 4.21 -2.15
C VAL A 13 3.85 3.77 -0.73
N LYS A 14 2.97 4.17 0.18
CA LYS A 14 2.84 3.59 1.52
C LYS A 14 1.67 2.61 1.50
N SER A 15 1.92 1.35 1.82
CA SER A 15 0.91 0.28 1.85
C SER A 15 0.78 -0.28 3.26
N LEU A 16 -0.37 -0.07 3.89
CA LEU A 16 -0.69 -0.60 5.22
C LEU A 16 -0.92 -2.13 5.15
N ASP A 17 -0.43 -2.88 6.14
CA ASP A 17 -0.83 -4.29 6.27
C ASP A 17 -2.29 -4.41 6.71
N PHE A 18 -2.68 -3.55 7.64
CA PHE A 18 -4.01 -3.49 8.20
C PHE A 18 -4.57 -2.10 7.96
N VAL A 19 -5.72 -2.06 7.29
CA VAL A 19 -6.43 -0.83 6.96
C VAL A 19 -6.67 0.01 8.22
N GLY A 20 -6.28 1.27 8.18
CA GLY A 20 -6.44 2.19 9.31
C GLY A 20 -5.51 1.93 10.50
N VAL A 21 -4.48 1.09 10.35
CA VAL A 21 -3.41 0.89 11.34
C VAL A 21 -2.10 1.45 10.76
N ASN A 22 -1.71 2.64 11.23
CA ASN A 22 -0.54 3.34 10.71
C ASN A 22 0.81 2.89 11.31
N SER A 23 0.81 1.89 12.18
CA SER A 23 2.02 1.35 12.79
C SER A 23 2.63 0.18 12.00
N CYS A 24 1.91 -0.39 11.02
CA CYS A 24 2.38 -1.52 10.22
C CYS A 24 2.16 -1.22 8.74
N TYR A 25 3.26 -0.97 8.01
CA TYR A 25 3.22 -0.65 6.58
C TYR A 25 4.53 -0.89 5.85
N TYR A 26 4.44 -1.01 4.54
CA TYR A 26 5.58 -0.96 3.62
C TYR A 26 5.62 0.40 2.91
N VAL A 27 6.83 0.83 2.56
CA VAL A 27 7.06 1.89 1.57
C VAL A 27 7.83 1.28 0.42
N GLY A 28 7.39 1.53 -0.81
CA GLY A 28 8.07 1.03 -2.00
C GLY A 28 7.79 1.81 -3.26
N LEU A 29 8.66 1.59 -4.25
CA LEU A 29 8.53 2.13 -5.60
C LEU A 29 7.78 1.13 -6.47
N VAL A 30 6.64 1.53 -7.04
CA VAL A 30 5.82 0.65 -7.89
C VAL A 30 6.58 0.32 -9.18
N THR A 31 6.77 -0.96 -9.45
CA THR A 31 7.50 -1.47 -10.62
C THR A 31 6.60 -2.13 -11.65
N SER A 32 5.45 -2.66 -11.25
CA SER A 32 4.47 -3.25 -12.15
C SER A 32 3.06 -3.23 -11.55
N ILE A 33 2.06 -3.23 -12.41
CA ILE A 33 0.64 -3.34 -12.05
C ILE A 33 0.07 -4.52 -12.83
N ASP A 34 -0.67 -5.38 -12.14
CA ASP A 34 -1.45 -6.45 -12.76
C ASP A 34 -2.93 -6.06 -12.64
N GLU A 35 -3.52 -5.64 -13.75
CA GLU A 35 -4.93 -5.26 -13.80
C GLU A 35 -5.88 -6.46 -13.73
N ASN A 36 -5.42 -7.66 -14.09
CA ASN A 36 -6.25 -8.87 -14.05
C ASN A 36 -6.39 -9.38 -12.61
N ASP A 37 -5.30 -9.34 -11.85
CA ASP A 37 -5.27 -9.71 -10.43
C ASP A 37 -5.64 -8.52 -9.51
N GLY A 38 -5.65 -7.31 -10.06
CA GLY A 38 -5.98 -6.10 -9.33
C GLY A 38 -4.92 -5.75 -8.27
N THR A 39 -3.66 -6.11 -8.51
CA THR A 39 -2.52 -5.91 -7.59
C THR A 39 -1.42 -5.05 -8.22
N PHE A 40 -0.52 -4.53 -7.40
CA PHE A 40 0.73 -3.94 -7.84
C PHE A 40 1.91 -4.60 -7.13
N ARG A 41 3.06 -4.58 -7.79
CA ARG A 41 4.35 -4.98 -7.21
C ARG A 41 5.22 -3.75 -7.06
N ALA A 42 5.88 -3.63 -5.92
CA ALA A 42 6.78 -2.53 -5.63
C ALA A 42 8.13 -3.03 -5.09
N LYS A 43 9.20 -2.33 -5.44
CA LYS A 43 10.53 -2.51 -4.83
C LYS A 43 10.51 -1.95 -3.42
N THR A 44 10.85 -2.76 -2.43
CA THR A 44 10.82 -2.37 -1.03
C THR A 44 11.88 -1.31 -0.74
N ILE A 45 11.46 -0.18 -0.17
CA ILE A 45 12.35 0.89 0.31
C ILE A 45 12.46 0.82 1.84
N LYS A 46 11.33 0.64 2.51
CA LYS A 46 11.26 0.62 3.98
C LYS A 46 10.11 -0.26 4.44
N ARG A 47 10.30 -0.88 5.60
CA ARG A 47 9.26 -1.59 6.34
C ARG A 47 9.13 -0.97 7.73
N VAL A 48 7.91 -0.75 8.19
CA VAL A 48 7.58 -0.40 9.57
C VAL A 48 6.67 -1.47 10.16
N TRP A 49 7.02 -1.95 11.34
CA TRP A 49 6.25 -2.91 12.12
C TRP A 49 6.07 -2.36 13.54
N GLU A 50 4.82 -2.27 13.99
CA GLU A 50 4.47 -1.73 15.32
C GLU A 50 5.12 -0.37 15.64
N GLY A 51 5.24 0.49 14.61
CA GLY A 51 5.81 1.83 14.72
C GLY A 51 7.34 1.88 14.69
N GLN A 52 8.02 0.74 14.62
CA GLN A 52 9.47 0.64 14.51
C GLN A 52 9.88 0.31 13.08
N ALA A 53 10.99 0.88 12.61
CA ALA A 53 11.57 0.46 11.34
C ALA A 53 12.06 -0.99 11.49
N ASP A 54 11.62 -1.87 10.59
CA ASP A 54 12.09 -3.26 10.61
C ASP A 54 13.53 -3.29 10.11
N VAL A 55 14.41 -3.86 10.92
CA VAL A 55 15.86 -3.94 10.69
C VAL A 55 16.26 -5.28 10.07
N LYS A 56 15.33 -6.22 9.92
CA LYS A 56 15.58 -7.52 9.30
C LYS A 56 15.83 -7.35 7.80
N PRO A 57 16.53 -8.29 7.15
CA PRO A 57 16.61 -8.33 5.70
C PRO A 57 15.19 -8.33 5.12
N LEU A 58 14.86 -7.27 4.39
CA LEU A 58 13.57 -7.14 3.74
C LEU A 58 13.61 -7.87 2.40
N SER A 59 12.47 -8.43 1.99
CA SER A 59 12.30 -8.85 0.59
C SER A 59 12.52 -7.65 -0.32
N ASP A 60 13.24 -7.84 -1.43
CA ASP A 60 13.48 -6.79 -2.43
C ASP A 60 12.18 -6.22 -3.00
N TYR A 61 11.09 -7.00 -2.96
CA TYR A 61 9.79 -6.62 -3.47
C TYR A 61 8.65 -7.03 -2.53
N PHE A 62 7.56 -6.29 -2.58
CA PHE A 62 6.26 -6.70 -2.05
C PHE A 62 5.16 -6.55 -3.11
N THR A 63 4.07 -7.29 -2.93
CA THR A 63 2.86 -7.21 -3.75
C THR A 63 1.69 -6.84 -2.86
N ALA A 64 0.84 -5.90 -3.30
CA ALA A 64 -0.34 -5.50 -2.57
C ALA A 64 -1.53 -5.21 -3.51
N PRO A 65 -2.78 -5.30 -3.04
CA PRO A 65 -3.96 -4.94 -3.83
C PRO A 65 -3.94 -3.47 -4.24
N LEU A 66 -4.43 -3.17 -5.43
CA LEU A 66 -4.75 -1.81 -5.85
C LEU A 66 -5.87 -1.24 -4.96
N PRO A 67 -5.94 0.09 -4.80
CA PRO A 67 -7.00 0.74 -4.02
C PRO A 67 -8.41 0.31 -4.46
N GLY A 68 -9.19 -0.23 -3.52
CA GLY A 68 -10.57 -0.65 -3.77
C GLY A 68 -10.71 -2.06 -4.36
N ASN A 69 -9.62 -2.80 -4.53
CA ASN A 69 -9.65 -4.20 -4.95
C ASN A 69 -9.59 -5.19 -3.77
N HIS A 70 -9.82 -4.71 -2.55
CA HIS A 70 -9.90 -5.56 -1.36
C HIS A 70 -11.07 -5.15 -0.47
N PHE A 71 -11.76 -6.14 0.09
CA PHE A 71 -12.97 -5.96 0.90
C PHE A 71 -12.83 -4.90 2.02
N PHE A 72 -11.67 -4.84 2.66
CA PHE A 72 -11.45 -3.89 3.76
C PHE A 72 -11.20 -2.45 3.32
N ASP A 73 -11.03 -2.16 2.02
CA ASP A 73 -10.86 -0.79 1.52
C ASP A 73 -12.18 -0.02 1.59
N ASP A 74 -13.28 -0.63 1.17
CA ASP A 74 -14.62 -0.03 1.23
C ASP A 74 -15.05 0.22 2.70
N LEU A 75 -14.61 -0.66 3.61
CA LEU A 75 -14.84 -0.50 5.05
C LEU A 75 -14.00 0.64 5.65
N ALA A 76 -12.85 0.97 5.04
CA ALA A 76 -12.01 2.09 5.46
C ALA A 76 -12.71 3.42 5.19
N GLU A 77 -13.18 3.58 3.95
CA GLU A 77 -13.81 4.78 3.44
C GLU A 77 -15.08 5.11 4.24
N THR A 78 -15.93 4.10 4.45
CA THR A 78 -17.16 4.25 5.25
C THR A 78 -16.92 4.59 6.73
N LYS A 79 -15.73 4.29 7.26
CA LYS A 79 -15.36 4.54 8.67
C LYS A 79 -14.40 5.72 8.86
N GLY A 80 -14.08 6.47 7.80
CA GLY A 80 -13.12 7.57 7.85
C GLY A 80 -11.71 7.15 8.30
N ARG A 81 -11.31 5.92 7.98
CA ARG A 81 -9.96 5.39 8.26
C ARG A 81 -9.05 5.68 7.09
N ASP A 82 -7.75 5.78 7.35
CA ASP A 82 -6.77 5.96 6.29
C ASP A 82 -6.82 4.82 5.26
N PRO A 83 -6.73 5.14 3.96
CA PRO A 83 -6.76 4.14 2.90
C PRO A 83 -5.54 3.22 3.01
N ARG A 84 -5.70 1.95 2.57
CA ARG A 84 -4.59 0.97 2.62
C ARG A 84 -3.37 1.47 1.89
N VAL A 85 -3.56 2.03 0.70
CA VAL A 85 -2.47 2.49 -0.16
C VAL A 85 -2.57 4.00 -0.28
N GLN A 86 -1.45 4.67 -0.04
CA GLN A 86 -1.31 6.12 -0.09
C GLN A 86 -0.13 6.43 -1.02
N VAL A 87 -0.37 7.19 -2.08
CA VAL A 87 0.72 7.70 -2.94
C VAL A 87 1.41 8.84 -2.19
N VAL A 88 2.74 8.77 -2.07
CA VAL A 88 3.54 9.65 -1.21
C VAL A 88 4.37 10.66 -2.01
N ALA A 89 4.75 10.32 -3.24
CA ALA A 89 5.49 11.18 -4.17
C ALA A 89 5.31 10.69 -5.62
#